data_AF-A0A518DS87-F1
#
_entry.id   AF-A0A518DS87-F1
#
_cell.length_a   1.000
_cell.length_b   1.000
_cell.length_c   1.000
_cell.angle_alpha   90.00
_cell.angle_beta   90.00
_cell.angle_gamma   90.00
#
_symmetry.space_group_name_H-M   'P 1'
#
loop_
_entity.id
_entity.type
_entity.pdbx_description
1 polymer ?
#
loop_
_entity_poly.entity_id
_entity_poly.type
_entity_poly.pdbx_seq_one_letter_code
_entity_poly.pdbx_strand_id
1 'polypeptide(L)'
;MNRRTGSSLIEVLTAVALTTVLAGLSTAAIHTIYRANQTIVAGSEQRQQISRLARHLRRDAQLAVDCQAAADQQSLTFTLPDGRNIQYEHTSRGVRRFVRLREKTIHRDAFVLPGSETQFALVTLAEQPASDSKSRMIAQVILQFAGDEKNPRRQRRIEAAVSARRPE
;
A
#
# COMPACT_ATOMS: atom_id res chain seq x y z
N MET A 1 -6.64 -43.07 58.60
CA MET A 1 -8.05 -42.61 58.67
C MET A 1 -8.30 -41.65 57.50
N ASN A 2 -8.95 -42.11 56.44
CA ASN A 2 -9.27 -41.28 55.27
C ASN A 2 -10.58 -40.53 55.53
N ARG A 3 -10.50 -39.22 55.81
CA ARG A 3 -11.67 -38.34 55.82
C ARG A 3 -12.15 -38.15 54.38
N ARG A 4 -13.30 -38.73 54.04
CA ARG A 4 -14.04 -38.38 52.83
C ARG A 4 -14.82 -37.09 53.09
N THR A 5 -14.37 -35.98 52.52
CA THR A 5 -15.10 -34.70 52.53
C THR A 5 -16.02 -34.68 51.31
N GLY A 6 -17.34 -34.71 51.54
CA GLY A 6 -18.31 -34.45 50.48
C GLY A 6 -18.30 -32.96 50.14
N SER A 7 -18.12 -32.61 48.86
CA SER A 7 -18.25 -31.22 48.43
C SER A 7 -19.72 -30.83 48.49
N SER A 8 -19.99 -29.63 49.01
CA SER A 8 -21.35 -29.10 49.12
C SER A 8 -21.89 -28.74 47.73
N LEU A 9 -23.17 -28.99 47.45
CA LEU A 9 -23.81 -28.64 46.18
C LEU A 9 -23.60 -27.16 45.80
N ILE A 10 -23.57 -26.27 46.80
CA ILE A 10 -23.36 -24.84 46.59
C ILE A 10 -21.93 -24.53 46.12
N GLU A 11 -20.95 -25.32 46.56
CA GLU A 11 -19.54 -25.16 46.19
C GLU A 11 -19.29 -25.58 44.74
N VAL A 12 -19.98 -26.63 44.29
CA VAL A 12 -19.96 -27.05 42.88
C VAL A 12 -20.64 -25.99 42.00
N LEU A 13 -21.79 -25.47 42.41
CA LEU A 13 -22.51 -24.44 41.65
C LEU A 13 -21.70 -23.14 41.51
N THR A 14 -21.04 -22.70 42.59
CA THR A 14 -20.18 -21.51 42.53
C THR A 14 -18.96 -21.74 41.65
N ALA A 15 -18.33 -22.92 41.72
CA ALA A 15 -17.22 -23.28 40.84
C ALA A 15 -17.64 -23.28 39.35
N VAL A 16 -18.81 -23.85 39.03
CA VAL A 16 -19.36 -23.85 37.66
C VAL A 16 -19.68 -22.44 37.18
N ALA A 17 -20.29 -21.60 38.01
CA ALA A 17 -20.56 -20.21 37.67
C ALA A 17 -19.26 -19.43 37.38
N LEU A 18 -18.25 -19.59 38.25
CA LEU A 18 -16.96 -18.90 38.11
C LEU A 18 -16.22 -19.33 36.84
N THR A 19 -16.18 -20.63 36.56
CA THR A 19 -15.54 -21.18 35.35
C THR A 19 -16.24 -20.73 34.08
N THR A 20 -17.58 -20.65 34.10
CA THR A 20 -18.35 -20.16 32.95
C THR A 20 -18.05 -18.69 32.65
N VAL A 21 -17.97 -17.84 33.70
CA VAL A 21 -17.59 -16.43 33.55
C VAL A 21 -16.17 -16.31 33.00
N LEU A 22 -15.21 -17.06 33.55
CA LEU A 22 -13.83 -17.06 33.08
C LEU A 22 -13.71 -17.53 31.63
N ALA A 23 -14.46 -18.56 31.23
CA ALA A 23 -14.50 -19.04 29.86
C ALA A 23 -15.08 -17.97 28.90
N GLY A 24 -16.13 -17.27 29.31
CA GLY A 24 -16.72 -16.17 28.55
C GLY A 24 -15.72 -15.02 28.33
N LEU A 25 -15.04 -14.59 29.41
CA LEU A 25 -14.01 -13.54 29.33
C LEU A 25 -12.83 -13.96 28.44
N SER A 26 -12.38 -15.21 28.56
CA SER A 26 -11.29 -15.75 27.75
C SER A 26 -11.65 -15.76 26.27
N THR A 27 -12.88 -16.17 25.95
CA THR A 27 -13.37 -16.20 24.56
C THR A 27 -13.46 -14.79 23.97
N ALA A 28 -13.99 -13.83 24.72
CA ALA A 28 -14.07 -12.43 24.30
C ALA A 28 -12.68 -11.81 24.06
N ALA A 29 -11.71 -12.12 24.94
CA ALA A 29 -10.33 -11.68 24.79
C ALA A 29 -9.69 -12.27 23.51
N ILE A 30 -9.83 -13.58 23.27
CA ILE A 30 -9.32 -14.25 22.07
C ILE A 30 -9.91 -13.60 20.80
N HIS A 31 -11.22 -13.37 20.78
CA HIS A 31 -11.88 -12.77 19.62
C HIS A 31 -11.36 -11.35 19.35
N THR A 32 -11.13 -10.56 20.40
CA THR A 32 -10.60 -9.20 20.29
C THR A 32 -9.17 -9.22 19.75
N ILE A 33 -8.31 -10.09 20.29
CA ILE A 33 -6.94 -10.27 19.83
C ILE A 33 -6.91 -10.71 18.36
N TYR A 34 -7.79 -11.64 17.98
CA TYR A 34 -7.86 -12.13 16.61
C TYR A 34 -8.22 -11.02 15.62
N ARG A 35 -9.23 -10.19 15.94
CA ARG A 35 -9.61 -9.03 15.11
C ARG A 35 -8.49 -7.99 15.03
N ALA A 36 -7.81 -7.72 16.14
CA ALA A 36 -6.67 -6.81 16.16
C ALA A 36 -5.54 -7.34 15.26
N ASN A 37 -5.23 -8.64 15.35
CA ASN A 37 -4.20 -9.28 14.55
C ASN A 37 -4.54 -9.25 13.05
N GLN A 38 -5.78 -9.54 12.66
CA GLN A 38 -6.21 -9.43 11.26
C GLN A 38 -6.00 -8.01 10.70
N THR A 39 -6.29 -6.99 11.51
CA THR A 39 -6.09 -5.58 11.11
C THR A 39 -4.60 -5.26 10.94
N ILE A 40 -3.74 -5.75 11.84
CA ILE A 40 -2.29 -5.56 11.78
C ILE A 40 -1.69 -6.27 10.56
N VAL A 41 -2.07 -7.52 10.32
CA VAL A 41 -1.58 -8.32 9.19
C VAL A 41 -1.95 -7.66 7.88
N ALA A 42 -3.22 -7.26 7.69
CA ALA A 42 -3.66 -6.56 6.48
C ALA A 42 -2.87 -5.26 6.25
N GLY A 43 -2.65 -4.47 7.30
CA GLY A 43 -1.87 -3.24 7.21
C GLY A 43 -0.38 -3.48 6.89
N SER A 44 0.20 -4.56 7.42
CA SER A 44 1.59 -4.95 7.15
C SER A 44 1.79 -5.38 5.70
N GLU A 45 0.90 -6.23 5.17
CA GLU A 45 0.93 -6.69 3.78
C GLU A 45 0.85 -5.50 2.82
N GLN A 46 -0.06 -4.56 3.06
CA GLN A 46 -0.20 -3.36 2.24
C GLN A 46 1.09 -2.52 2.25
N ARG A 47 1.69 -2.29 3.42
CA ARG A 47 2.97 -1.55 3.53
C ARG A 47 4.10 -2.26 2.77
N GLN A 48 4.14 -3.58 2.83
CA GLN A 48 5.11 -4.38 2.08
C GLN A 48 4.92 -4.20 0.57
N GLN A 49 3.68 -4.24 0.06
CA GLN A 49 3.41 -4.04 -1.37
C GLN A 49 3.80 -2.63 -1.83
N ILE A 50 3.49 -1.59 -1.04
CA ILE A 50 3.89 -0.21 -1.34
C ILE A 50 5.41 -0.09 -1.39
N SER A 51 6.12 -0.67 -0.41
CA SER A 51 7.59 -0.65 -0.36
C SER A 51 8.21 -1.35 -1.56
N ARG A 52 7.65 -2.50 -1.97
CA ARG A 52 8.07 -3.21 -3.18
C ARG A 52 7.84 -2.38 -4.43
N LEU A 53 6.64 -1.82 -4.62
CA LEU A 53 6.31 -0.95 -5.75
C LEU A 53 7.29 0.23 -5.83
N ALA A 54 7.50 0.96 -4.72
CA ALA A 54 8.40 2.10 -4.68
C ALA A 54 9.85 1.72 -5.03
N ARG A 55 10.30 0.54 -4.62
CA ARG A 55 11.64 0.03 -4.96
C ARG A 55 11.78 -0.28 -6.44
N HIS A 56 10.79 -0.97 -7.03
CA HIS A 56 10.79 -1.28 -8.46
C HIS A 56 10.72 -0.01 -9.30
N LEU A 57 9.82 0.91 -8.95
CA LEU A 57 9.66 2.16 -9.68
C LEU A 57 10.92 3.02 -9.66
N ARG A 58 11.56 3.18 -8.49
CA ARG A 58 12.84 3.92 -8.40
C ARG A 58 13.94 3.26 -9.23
N ARG A 59 14.06 1.93 -9.16
CA ARG A 59 15.06 1.19 -9.94
C ARG A 59 14.82 1.36 -11.44
N ASP A 60 13.58 1.22 -11.88
CA ASP A 60 13.23 1.34 -13.29
C ASP A 60 13.46 2.77 -13.80
N ALA A 61 13.07 3.79 -13.02
CA ALA A 61 13.32 5.19 -13.33
C ALA A 61 14.81 5.52 -13.44
N GLN A 62 15.66 4.89 -12.61
CA GLN A 62 17.11 5.08 -12.66
C GLN A 62 17.77 4.46 -13.90
N LEU A 63 17.19 3.37 -14.42
CA LEU A 63 17.70 2.64 -15.58
C LEU A 63 17.10 3.14 -16.90
N ALA A 64 16.01 3.87 -16.84
CA ALA A 64 15.31 4.38 -18.01
C ALA A 64 16.10 5.49 -18.71
N VAL A 65 16.06 5.47 -20.04
CA VAL A 65 16.51 6.59 -20.89
C VAL A 65 15.40 7.57 -21.20
N ASP A 66 14.14 7.11 -21.18
CA ASP A 66 12.96 7.95 -21.38
C ASP A 66 11.82 7.50 -20.47
N CYS A 67 10.93 8.43 -20.15
CA CYS A 67 9.79 8.17 -19.29
C CYS A 67 8.57 9.01 -19.72
N GLN A 68 7.43 8.34 -19.88
CA GLN A 68 6.19 8.93 -20.35
C GLN A 68 5.04 8.50 -19.46
N ALA A 69 4.29 9.46 -18.91
CA ALA A 69 3.02 9.21 -18.26
C ALA A 69 1.89 9.41 -19.27
N ALA A 70 0.87 8.55 -19.22
CA ALA A 70 -0.33 8.75 -20.03
C ALA A 70 -1.09 10.00 -19.57
N ALA A 71 -1.84 10.61 -20.50
CA ALA A 71 -2.60 11.83 -20.24
C ALA A 71 -3.67 11.64 -19.15
N ASP A 72 -4.19 10.42 -19.01
CA ASP A 72 -5.14 10.03 -17.96
C ASP A 72 -4.49 9.76 -16.60
N GLN A 73 -3.15 9.81 -16.52
CA GLN A 73 -2.35 9.50 -15.33
C GLN A 73 -2.56 8.08 -14.77
N GLN A 74 -3.16 7.18 -15.55
CA GLN A 74 -3.42 5.80 -15.15
C GLN A 74 -2.31 4.84 -15.58
N SER A 75 -1.41 5.29 -16.45
CA SER A 75 -0.26 4.49 -16.85
C SER A 75 1.03 5.30 -16.95
N LEU A 76 2.14 4.59 -16.73
CA LEU A 76 3.48 5.14 -16.76
C LEU A 76 4.39 4.17 -17.50
N THR A 77 5.09 4.65 -18.52
CA THR A 77 5.99 3.85 -19.34
C THR A 77 7.42 4.34 -19.18
N PHE A 78 8.34 3.42 -18.91
CA PHE A 78 9.78 3.64 -18.95
C PHE A 78 10.36 2.93 -20.17
N THR A 79 11.24 3.61 -20.90
CA THR A 79 12.02 3.04 -21.99
C THR A 79 13.45 2.82 -21.50
N LEU A 80 13.96 1.60 -21.61
CA LEU A 80 15.32 1.22 -21.20
C LEU A 80 16.28 1.29 -22.39
N PRO A 81 17.60 1.45 -22.14
CA PRO A 81 18.61 1.59 -23.19
C PRO A 81 18.75 0.33 -24.06
N ASP A 82 18.32 -0.83 -23.59
CA ASP A 82 18.34 -2.10 -24.34
C ASP A 82 17.07 -2.33 -25.19
N GLY A 83 16.21 -1.32 -25.31
CA GLY A 83 14.96 -1.38 -26.07
C GLY A 83 13.83 -2.11 -25.35
N ARG A 84 13.97 -2.43 -24.06
CA ARG A 84 12.84 -2.88 -23.23
C ARG A 84 11.96 -1.72 -22.83
N ASN A 85 10.66 -1.97 -22.76
CA ASN A 85 9.67 -1.02 -22.24
C ASN A 85 9.05 -1.59 -20.96
N ILE A 86 8.98 -0.78 -19.91
CA ILE A 86 8.35 -1.14 -18.65
C ILE A 86 7.09 -0.29 -18.49
N GLN A 87 5.93 -0.92 -18.55
CA GLN A 87 4.64 -0.27 -18.41
C GLN A 87 4.06 -0.57 -17.04
N TYR A 88 3.76 0.48 -16.29
CA TYR A 88 2.95 0.46 -15.08
C TYR A 88 1.52 0.86 -15.44
N GLU A 89 0.55 0.12 -14.91
CA GLU A 89 -0.87 0.32 -15.18
C GLU A 89 -1.65 0.29 -13.88
N HIS A 90 -2.49 1.29 -13.69
CA HIS A 90 -3.50 1.35 -12.64
C HIS A 90 -4.58 0.28 -12.87
N THR A 91 -4.99 -0.40 -11.81
CA THR A 91 -6.15 -1.29 -11.81
C THR A 91 -6.97 -1.08 -10.54
N SER A 92 -8.23 -1.54 -10.55
CA SER A 92 -9.09 -1.49 -9.36
C SER A 92 -8.54 -2.23 -8.13
N ARG A 93 -7.51 -3.07 -8.29
CA ARG A 93 -6.89 -3.85 -7.21
C ARG A 93 -5.47 -3.39 -6.87
N GLY A 94 -4.99 -2.30 -7.47
CA GLY A 94 -3.64 -1.77 -7.28
C GLY A 94 -2.91 -1.58 -8.60
N VAL A 95 -1.60 -1.85 -8.64
CA VAL A 95 -0.75 -1.54 -9.80
C VAL A 95 -0.21 -2.80 -10.44
N ARG A 96 -0.22 -2.87 -11.77
CA ARG A 96 0.46 -3.90 -12.55
C ARG A 96 1.69 -3.32 -13.21
N ARG A 97 2.74 -4.12 -13.30
CA ARG A 97 3.97 -3.78 -14.01
C ARG A 97 4.24 -4.84 -15.06
N PHE A 98 4.45 -4.41 -16.30
CA PHE A 98 4.76 -5.26 -17.44
C PHE A 98 6.11 -4.86 -18.00
N VAL A 99 7.00 -5.83 -18.17
CA VAL A 99 8.25 -5.63 -18.91
C VAL A 99 8.07 -6.26 -20.28
N ARG A 100 8.24 -5.47 -21.32
CA ARG A 100 8.10 -5.88 -22.71
C ARG A 100 9.42 -5.70 -23.46
N LEU A 101 9.71 -6.63 -24.36
CA LEU A 101 10.80 -6.55 -25.32
C LEU A 101 10.21 -6.85 -26.70
N ARG A 102 10.31 -5.89 -27.64
CA ARG A 102 9.75 -6.03 -29.01
C ARG A 102 8.32 -6.57 -28.98
N GLU A 103 7.46 -5.89 -28.22
CA GLU A 103 6.04 -6.19 -27.97
C GLU A 103 5.71 -7.45 -27.15
N LYS A 104 6.66 -8.36 -26.96
CA LYS A 104 6.44 -9.53 -26.11
C LYS A 104 6.60 -9.18 -24.63
N THR A 105 5.59 -9.51 -23.82
CA THR A 105 5.71 -9.41 -22.35
C THR A 105 6.64 -10.50 -21.85
N ILE A 106 7.80 -10.11 -21.33
CA ILE A 106 8.81 -11.02 -20.76
C ILE A 106 8.65 -11.19 -19.26
N HIS A 107 8.04 -10.21 -18.57
CA HIS A 107 7.82 -10.27 -17.14
C HIS A 107 6.58 -9.48 -16.73
N ARG A 108 5.93 -9.94 -15.66
CA ARG A 108 4.75 -9.29 -15.10
C ARG A 108 4.76 -9.37 -13.58
N ASP A 109 4.63 -8.21 -12.95
CA ASP A 109 4.44 -8.07 -11.51
C ASP A 109 3.06 -7.47 -11.20
N ALA A 110 2.53 -7.79 -10.02
CA ALA A 110 1.32 -7.18 -9.47
C ALA A 110 1.57 -6.71 -8.04
N PHE A 111 1.17 -5.48 -7.76
CA PHE A 111 1.23 -4.85 -6.45
C PHE A 111 -0.21 -4.62 -5.98
N VAL A 112 -0.66 -5.47 -5.06
CA VAL A 112 -2.04 -5.46 -4.58
C VAL A 112 -2.21 -4.35 -3.55
N LEU A 113 -3.09 -3.40 -3.86
CA LEU A 113 -3.38 -2.22 -3.06
C LEU A 113 -4.91 -2.04 -3.05
N PRO A 114 -5.63 -2.79 -2.21
CA PRO A 114 -7.09 -2.74 -2.19
C PRO A 114 -7.57 -1.39 -1.62
N GLY A 115 -8.55 -0.77 -2.29
CA GLY A 115 -9.14 0.50 -1.83
C GLY A 115 -8.24 1.73 -2.00
N SER A 116 -7.20 1.64 -2.83
CA SER A 116 -6.37 2.80 -3.21
C SER A 116 -6.65 3.25 -4.63
N GLU A 117 -6.85 4.55 -4.81
CA GLU A 117 -6.73 5.22 -6.10
C GLU A 117 -5.26 5.55 -6.33
N THR A 118 -4.68 5.07 -7.41
CA THR A 118 -3.25 5.29 -7.69
C THR A 118 -3.09 6.14 -8.96
N GLN A 119 -2.36 7.24 -8.85
CA GLN A 119 -2.11 8.17 -9.95
C GLN A 119 -0.61 8.29 -10.20
N PHE A 120 -0.23 8.30 -11.47
CA PHE A 120 1.15 8.49 -11.89
C PHE A 120 1.39 9.95 -12.25
N ALA A 121 2.40 10.57 -11.63
CA ALA A 121 2.79 11.93 -11.94
C ALA A 121 4.30 12.00 -12.21
N LEU A 122 4.67 12.58 -13.36
CA LEU A 122 6.05 12.94 -13.63
C LEU A 122 6.33 14.30 -13.00
N VAL A 123 7.27 14.33 -12.06
CA VAL A 123 7.69 15.57 -11.43
C VAL A 123 9.10 15.88 -11.90
N THR A 124 9.19 16.82 -12.83
CA THR A 124 10.47 17.46 -13.18
C THR A 124 10.86 18.36 -12.02
N LEU A 125 11.97 18.04 -11.34
CA LEU A 125 12.62 18.97 -10.43
C LEU A 125 13.14 20.13 -11.27
N ALA A 126 12.57 21.32 -11.08
CA ALA A 126 13.13 22.54 -11.67
C ALA A 126 14.54 22.77 -11.11
N GLU A 127 15.47 22.97 -12.04
CA GLU A 127 16.86 23.41 -11.91
C GLU A 127 17.36 23.83 -10.51
N GLN A 128 18.28 23.05 -9.97
CA GLN A 128 19.39 23.61 -9.20
C GLN A 128 20.37 24.25 -10.21
N PRO A 129 20.80 25.51 -10.01
CA PRO A 129 21.67 26.18 -10.97
C PRO A 129 23.07 25.54 -10.95
N ALA A 130 23.49 25.14 -12.16
CA ALA A 130 24.86 24.99 -12.66
C ALA A 130 25.79 23.97 -11.98
N SER A 131 26.02 22.84 -12.65
CA SER A 131 27.38 22.46 -13.11
C SER A 131 27.41 21.21 -13.98
N ASP A 132 26.35 20.39 -14.06
CA ASP A 132 26.42 19.18 -14.89
C ASP A 132 25.05 18.83 -15.50
N SER A 133 25.01 18.88 -16.82
CA SER A 133 23.80 18.89 -17.64
C SER A 133 23.21 17.48 -17.78
N LYS A 134 22.54 17.01 -16.72
CA LYS A 134 21.57 15.90 -16.80
C LYS A 134 20.35 16.24 -15.96
N SER A 135 19.32 16.79 -16.62
CA SER A 135 17.98 16.92 -16.06
C SER A 135 17.50 15.55 -15.59
N ARG A 136 17.54 15.30 -14.28
CA ARG A 136 17.03 14.07 -13.68
C ARG A 136 15.51 14.18 -13.56
N MET A 137 14.79 13.55 -14.48
CA MET A 137 13.35 13.33 -14.29
C MET A 137 13.14 12.35 -13.12
N ILE A 138 12.31 12.73 -12.16
CA ILE A 138 11.87 11.82 -11.09
C ILE A 138 10.44 11.41 -11.40
N ALA A 139 10.24 10.10 -11.58
CA ALA A 139 8.90 9.52 -11.61
C ALA A 139 8.37 9.42 -10.17
N GLN A 140 7.19 9.98 -9.92
CA GLN A 140 6.51 9.91 -8.65
C GLN A 140 5.18 9.15 -8.81
N VAL A 141 4.92 8.22 -7.89
CA VAL A 141 3.58 7.64 -7.74
C VAL A 141 2.89 8.35 -6.60
N ILE A 142 1.73 8.94 -6.89
CA ILE A 142 0.85 9.52 -5.88
C ILE A 142 -0.20 8.46 -5.57
N LEU A 143 -0.12 7.90 -4.36
CA LEU A 143 -1.12 6.96 -3.85
C LEU A 143 -2.14 7.75 -3.03
N GLN A 144 -3.39 7.79 -3.47
CA GLN A 144 -4.53 8.28 -2.69
C GLN A 144 -5.31 7.06 -2.17
N PHE A 145 -5.51 6.97 -0.86
CA PHE A 145 -6.30 5.87 -0.30
C PHE A 145 -7.73 6.37 -0.11
N ALA A 146 -8.73 5.59 -0.56
CA ALA A 146 -10.14 5.95 -0.52
C ALA A 146 -10.70 6.14 0.92
N GLY A 147 -9.90 5.84 1.96
CA GLY A 147 -10.22 6.14 3.36
C GLY A 147 -9.61 7.45 3.91
N ASP A 148 -8.83 8.19 3.12
CA ASP A 148 -8.09 9.40 3.55
C ASP A 148 -8.82 10.72 3.19
N GLU A 149 -10.09 10.64 2.74
CA GLU A 149 -10.96 11.79 2.39
C GLU A 149 -11.16 12.79 3.54
N LYS A 150 -10.84 12.42 4.80
CA LYS A 150 -11.05 13.29 5.96
C LYS A 150 -9.88 14.22 6.29
N ASN A 151 -8.85 14.34 5.46
CA ASN A 151 -7.73 15.25 5.72
C ASN A 151 -7.69 16.47 4.77
N PRO A 152 -8.48 17.53 5.04
CA PRO A 152 -8.62 18.69 4.16
C PRO A 152 -7.32 19.50 3.97
N ARG A 153 -6.33 19.32 4.86
CA ARG A 153 -5.01 19.98 4.71
C ARG A 153 -4.19 19.37 3.58
N ARG A 154 -4.43 18.10 3.23
CA ARG A 154 -3.69 17.39 2.18
C ARG A 154 -4.32 17.61 0.81
N GLN A 155 -5.65 17.64 0.71
CA GLN A 155 -6.39 18.09 -0.48
C GLN A 155 -5.95 19.49 -0.91
N ARG A 156 -5.86 20.46 0.02
CA ARG A 156 -5.38 21.82 -0.29
C ARG A 156 -3.95 21.87 -0.82
N ARG A 157 -3.07 20.95 -0.40
CA ARG A 157 -1.68 20.87 -0.91
C ARG A 157 -1.61 20.27 -2.30
N ILE A 158 -2.48 19.31 -2.62
CA ILE A 158 -2.56 18.69 -3.95
C ILE A 158 -3.26 19.64 -4.93
N GLU A 159 -4.37 20.26 -4.53
CA GLU A 159 -5.03 21.31 -5.33
C GLU A 159 -4.11 22.50 -5.55
N ALA A 160 -3.31 22.93 -4.57
CA ALA A 160 -2.31 23.98 -4.79
C ALA A 160 -1.21 23.54 -5.76
N ALA A 161 -0.77 22.27 -5.72
CA ALA A 161 0.23 21.74 -6.63
C ALA A 161 -0.30 21.54 -8.07
N VAL A 162 -1.59 21.26 -8.23
CA VAL A 162 -2.28 21.06 -9.52
C VAL A 162 -2.76 22.39 -10.10
N SER A 163 -3.32 23.29 -9.28
CA SER A 163 -3.86 24.58 -9.70
C SER A 163 -2.79 25.62 -10.00
N ALA A 164 -1.59 25.53 -9.40
CA ALA A 164 -0.46 26.38 -9.77
C ALA A 164 0.16 26.05 -11.14
N ARG A 165 -0.40 25.09 -11.89
CA ARG A 165 0.16 24.59 -13.18
C ARG A 165 -0.83 24.53 -14.34
N ARG A 166 -2.02 25.14 -14.26
CA ARG A 166 -2.80 25.49 -15.46
C ARG A 166 -2.42 26.92 -15.89
N PRO A 167 -1.57 27.11 -16.92
CA PRO A 167 -1.55 28.39 -17.61
C PRO A 167 -2.87 28.55 -18.39
N GLU A 168 -3.47 29.74 -18.34
CA GLU A 168 -4.34 30.22 -19.41
C GLU A 168 -3.57 30.32 -20.74
#